data_AF-A0A9X5XF26-F1
#
_entry.id   AF-A0A9X5XF26-F1
#
_cell.length_a   1.000
_cell.length_b   1.000
_cell.length_c   1.000
_cell.angle_alpha   90.00
_cell.angle_beta   90.00
_cell.angle_gamma   90.00
#
_symmetry.space_group_name_H-M   'P 1'
#
loop_
_entity.id
_entity.type
_entity.pdbx_description
1 polymer ?
#
loop_
_entity_poly.entity_id
_entity_poly.type
_entity_poly.pdbx_seq_one_letter_code
_entity_poly.pdbx_strand_id
1 'polypeptide(L)' 'MPKTALHRPGSHAPAALLTSLAELLRQWLPRQRWFAGKGHPVTGLSVVSSTELYPGCLHLLIRTE' A
#
# COMPACT_ATOMS: atom_id res chain seq x y z
N MET A 1 -7.13 -29.10 5.22
CA MET A 1 -5.70 -28.80 5.48
C MET A 1 -5.55 -27.29 5.60
N PRO A 2 -5.15 -26.72 6.74
CA PRO A 2 -4.92 -25.28 6.80
C PRO A 2 -3.56 -25.01 6.16
N LYS A 3 -3.55 -24.47 4.93
CA LYS A 3 -2.35 -23.91 4.32
C LYS A 3 -2.19 -22.46 4.79
N THR A 4 -2.14 -22.26 6.09
CA THR A 4 -1.85 -20.94 6.66
C THR A 4 -0.35 -20.84 6.80
N ALA A 5 0.30 -20.24 5.81
CA ALA A 5 1.69 -19.83 5.96
C ALA A 5 1.75 -18.80 7.09
N LEU A 6 2.43 -19.12 8.18
CA LEU A 6 2.75 -18.16 9.24
C LEU A 6 3.82 -17.24 8.68
N HIS A 7 3.40 -16.12 8.11
CA HIS A 7 4.33 -15.09 7.63
C HIS A 7 4.86 -14.33 8.84
N ARG A 8 6.19 -14.37 9.03
CA ARG A 8 6.86 -13.54 10.01
C ARG A 8 6.93 -12.13 9.40
N PRO A 9 6.32 -11.10 10.02
CA PRO A 9 6.37 -9.76 9.45
C PRO A 9 7.82 -9.33 9.33
N GLY A 10 8.28 -9.07 8.11
CA GLY A 10 9.45 -8.23 7.90
C GLY A 10 9.14 -6.87 8.52
N SER A 11 9.98 -6.38 9.42
CA SER A 11 9.84 -5.07 10.07
C SER A 11 10.13 -3.91 9.12
N HIS A 12 9.48 -3.87 7.96
CA HIS A 12 9.42 -2.64 7.19
C HIS A 12 8.52 -1.66 7.96
N ALA A 13 9.13 -0.65 8.57
CA ALA A 13 8.37 0.41 9.25
C ALA A 13 7.39 1.03 8.23
N PRO A 14 6.06 0.95 8.46
CA PRO A 14 5.05 1.42 7.50
C PRO A 14 5.26 2.87 7.06
N ALA A 15 5.78 3.71 7.96
CA ALA A 15 6.14 5.10 7.68
C ALA A 15 7.25 5.23 6.63
N ALA A 16 8.32 4.43 6.70
CA ALA A 16 9.43 4.49 5.76
C ALA A 16 9.04 4.03 4.35
N LEU A 17 8.20 2.99 4.26
CA LEU A 17 7.62 2.54 2.99
C LEU A 17 6.76 3.64 2.35
N LEU A 18 5.94 4.31 3.17
CA LEU A 18 5.06 5.36 2.70
C LEU A 18 5.84 6.58 2.20
N THR A 19 6.93 6.98 2.86
CA THR A 19 7.79 8.08 2.39
C THR A 19 8.31 7.83 0.98
N SER A 20 8.71 6.60 0.66
CA SER A 20 9.20 6.25 -0.68
C SER A 20 8.08 6.12 -1.72
N LEU A 21 6.89 5.64 -1.35
CA LEU A 21 5.81 5.33 -2.28
C LEU A 21 4.76 6.43 -2.43
N ALA A 22 4.68 7.39 -1.50
CA ALA A 22 3.57 8.35 -1.44
C ALA A 22 3.43 9.15 -2.73
N GLU A 23 4.51 9.75 -3.24
CA GLU A 23 4.48 10.54 -4.47
C GLU A 23 4.07 9.71 -5.68
N LEU A 24 4.63 8.50 -5.79
CA LEU A 24 4.29 7.58 -6.89
C LEU A 24 2.80 7.22 -6.86
N LEU A 25 2.27 6.88 -5.69
CA LEU A 25 0.86 6.52 -5.51
C LEU A 25 -0.07 7.72 -5.76
N ARG A 26 0.29 8.93 -5.30
CA ARG A 26 -0.49 10.16 -5.56
C ARG A 26 -0.67 10.43 -7.05
N GLN A 27 0.37 10.18 -7.85
CA GLN A 27 0.32 10.41 -9.29
C GLN A 27 -0.35 9.25 -10.05
N TRP A 28 -0.22 8.02 -9.55
CA TRP A 28 -0.68 6.81 -10.23
C TRP A 28 -2.14 6.46 -9.95
N LEU A 29 -2.61 6.59 -8.69
CA LEU A 29 -3.96 6.20 -8.27
C LEU A 29 -5.07 6.92 -9.07
N PRO A 30 -5.04 8.25 -9.28
CA PRO A 30 -6.08 8.95 -10.04
C PRO A 30 -6.21 8.48 -11.50
N ARG A 31 -5.16 7.87 -12.06
CA ARG A 31 -5.15 7.36 -13.43
C ARG A 31 -5.83 5.98 -13.55
N GLN A 32 -6.03 5.26 -12.45
CA GLN A 32 -6.59 3.91 -12.47
C GLN A 32 -8.10 3.90 -12.65
N ARG A 33 -8.64 3.04 -13.52
CA ARG A 33 -10.09 2.99 -13.80
C ARG A 33 -10.93 2.61 -12.59
N TRP A 34 -10.37 1.81 -11.68
CA TRP A 34 -11.03 1.36 -10.45
C TRP A 34 -10.95 2.38 -9.31
N PHE A 35 -10.12 3.42 -9.43
CA PHE A 35 -9.99 4.43 -8.37
C PHE A 35 -11.21 5.35 -8.38
N ALA A 36 -11.96 5.36 -7.29
CA ALA A 36 -13.23 6.07 -7.18
C ALA A 36 -13.09 7.60 -7.01
N GLY A 37 -11.94 8.11 -6.54
CA GLY A 37 -11.68 9.54 -6.31
C GLY A 37 -11.37 10.36 -7.58
N LYS A 38 -12.04 10.09 -8.70
CA LYS A 38 -11.75 10.76 -9.98
C LYS A 38 -11.95 12.26 -9.91
N GLY A 39 -11.08 13.00 -10.59
CA GLY A 39 -11.12 14.47 -10.62
C GLY A 39 -10.67 15.14 -9.31
N HIS A 40 -10.36 14.37 -8.26
CA HIS A 40 -9.92 14.88 -6.97
C HIS A 40 -8.43 14.54 -6.75
N PRO A 41 -7.62 15.49 -6.27
CA PRO A 41 -6.24 15.20 -5.90
C PRO A 41 -6.19 14.27 -4.69
N VAL A 42 -5.23 13.36 -4.66
CA VAL A 42 -4.94 12.53 -3.46
C VAL A 42 -4.06 13.34 -2.53
N THR A 43 -4.62 13.82 -1.41
CA THR A 43 -3.92 14.74 -0.50
C THR A 43 -3.24 14.00 0.66
N GLY A 44 -3.92 12.98 1.18
CA GLY A 44 -3.39 12.10 2.21
C GLY A 44 -3.22 10.66 1.71
N LEU A 45 -2.16 10.00 2.20
CA LEU A 45 -1.98 8.56 2.08
C LEU A 45 -1.56 8.01 3.44
N SER A 46 -2.07 6.85 3.81
CA SER A 46 -1.60 6.10 4.98
C SER A 46 -1.60 4.60 4.70
N VAL A 47 -0.58 3.89 5.21
CA VAL A 47 -0.53 2.42 5.18
C VAL A 47 -1.39 1.91 6.32
N VAL A 48 -2.47 1.20 6.00
CA VAL A 48 -3.35 0.53 6.97
C VAL A 48 -2.74 -0.81 7.39
N SER A 49 -2.22 -1.57 6.42
CA SER A 49 -1.49 -2.80 6.67
C SER A 49 -0.48 -3.10 5.57
N SER A 50 0.59 -3.79 5.94
CA SER A 50 1.59 -4.34 5.02
C SER A 50 1.79 -5.81 5.33
N THR A 51 1.70 -6.64 4.29
CA THR A 51 1.94 -8.09 4.38
C THR A 51 2.96 -8.46 3.33
N GLU A 52 4.11 -8.97 3.75
CA GLU A 52 5.04 -9.59 2.80
C GLU A 52 4.42 -10.90 2.30
N LEU A 53 4.35 -11.09 0.98
CA LEU A 53 3.83 -12.33 0.39
C LEU A 53 4.99 -13.29 0.10
N TYR A 54 6.09 -12.75 -0.37
CA TYR A 54 7.39 -13.41 -0.60
C TYR A 54 8.50 -12.35 -0.52
N PRO A 55 9.78 -12.73 -0.36
CA PRO A 55 10.88 -11.78 -0.20
C PRO A 55 10.86 -10.66 -1.25
N GLY A 56 10.68 -9.42 -0.79
CA GLY A 56 10.65 -8.23 -1.65
C GLY A 56 9.31 -7.95 -2.35
N CYS A 57 8.25 -8.69 -2.03
CA CYS A 57 6.89 -8.41 -2.50
C CYS A 57 5.93 -8.18 -1.34
N LEU A 58 5.41 -6.96 -1.30
CA LEU A 58 4.49 -6.50 -0.28
C LEU A 58 3.10 -6.33 -0.89
N HIS A 59 2.10 -6.92 -0.23
CA HIS A 59 0.72 -6.53 -0.38
C HIS A 59 0.42 -5.38 0.59
N LEU A 60 -0.06 -4.25 0.07
CA LEU A 60 -0.33 -3.05 0.85
C LEU A 60 -1.84 -2.75 0.84
N LEU A 61 -2.37 -2.48 2.03
CA LEU A 61 -3.68 -1.83 2.17
C LEU A 61 -3.44 -0.35 2.47
N ILE A 62 -3.91 0.52 1.58
CA ILE A 62 -3.69 1.96 1.65
C ILE A 62 -5.03 2.68 1.82
N ARG A 63 -5.05 3.69 2.69
CA ARG A 63 -6.14 4.67 2.79
C ARG A 63 -5.70 5.96 2.11
N THR A 64 -6.60 6.52 1.31
CA THR A 64 -6.46 7.84 0.67
C THR A 64 -7.40 8.84 1.34
N GLU A 65 -6.96 10.09 1.47
CA GLU A 65 -7.78 11.25 1.91
C GLU A 65 -7.97 12.26 0.79
#